data_AF-A8G6D0-F1
#
_entry.id   AF-A8G6D0-F1
#
_cell.length_a   1.000
_cell.length_b   1.000
_cell.length_c   1.000
_cell.angle_alpha   90.00
_cell.angle_beta   90.00
_cell.angle_gamma   90.00
#
_symmetry.space_group_name_H-M   'P 1'
#
loop_
_entity.id
_entity.type
_entity.pdbx_description
1 polymer ?
#
loop_
_entity_poly.entity_id
_entity_poly.type
_entity_poly.pdbx_seq_one_letter_code
_entity_poly.pdbx_strand_id
1 'polypeptide(L)' 'MVKGFSDNEVKNDTQNIQVKEKKGLAGFLKGKKFTYTLPGKKQINIFGSIVIGLNIILVLLVILYLKNQEFHDFVFNVGR' A
#
# COMPACT_ATOMS: atom_id res chain seq x y z
N MET A 1 64.17 17.47 17.76
CA MET A 1 62.74 17.21 18.02
C MET A 1 62.64 16.07 19.01
N VAL A 2 62.16 16.34 20.23
CA VAL A 2 62.02 15.37 21.32
C VAL A 2 60.55 15.34 21.76
N LYS A 3 60.12 14.17 22.26
CA LYS A 3 58.82 13.76 22.83
C LYS A 3 57.84 13.22 21.77
N GLY A 4 57.54 11.93 21.67
CA GLY A 4 57.68 10.83 22.62
C GLY A 4 56.49 10.81 23.59
N PHE A 5 55.35 10.27 23.15
CA PHE A 5 54.21 9.75 23.94
C PHE A 5 53.41 8.84 22.97
N SER A 6 53.59 7.52 23.01
CA SER A 6 52.98 6.55 23.93
C SER A 6 51.47 6.42 23.72
N ASP A 7 51.10 5.19 23.35
CA ASP A 7 49.75 4.63 23.27
C ASP A 7 48.84 5.12 24.39
N ASN A 8 47.61 5.45 24.04
CA ASN A 8 46.42 5.25 24.87
C ASN A 8 45.18 5.39 23.98
N GLU A 9 44.79 4.30 23.33
CA GLU A 9 43.44 4.14 22.81
C GLU A 9 42.45 4.24 23.97
N VAL A 10 41.72 5.36 24.04
CA VAL A 10 40.60 5.50 24.95
C VAL A 10 39.47 4.60 24.44
N LYS A 11 39.42 3.36 24.95
CA LYS A 11 38.25 2.49 24.83
C LYS A 11 37.12 3.06 25.67
N ASN A 12 36.38 3.99 25.08
CA ASN A 12 35.03 4.30 25.52
C ASN A 12 34.14 4.18 24.30
N ASP A 13 33.59 3.00 24.09
CA ASP A 13 32.26 2.94 23.54
C ASP A 13 31.50 1.76 24.14
N THR A 14 30.70 2.16 25.13
CA THR A 14 29.28 1.86 25.18
C THR A 14 28.94 0.38 25.02
N GLN A 15 28.77 -0.25 26.18
CA GLN A 15 28.07 -1.51 26.39
C GLN A 15 27.00 -1.72 25.31
N ASN A 16 27.24 -2.71 24.45
CA ASN A 16 26.32 -3.19 23.44
C ASN A 16 25.15 -3.87 24.16
N ILE A 17 24.25 -3.06 24.73
CA ILE A 17 22.92 -3.52 25.12
C ILE A 17 22.21 -3.74 23.79
N GLN A 18 22.31 -4.97 23.29
CA GLN A 18 21.40 -5.49 22.28
C GLN A 18 19.99 -5.49 22.88
N VAL A 19 19.37 -4.32 22.92
CA VAL A 19 17.93 -4.22 22.99
C VAL A 19 17.46 -4.91 21.71
N LYS A 20 17.07 -6.19 21.85
CA LYS A 20 16.32 -6.92 20.84
C LYS A 20 15.08 -6.09 20.55
N GLU A 21 15.18 -5.17 19.60
CA GLU A 21 14.03 -4.48 19.05
C GLU A 21 13.09 -5.59 18.60
N LYS A 22 11.92 -5.63 19.24
CA LYS A 22 10.84 -6.52 18.83
C LYS A 22 10.58 -6.17 17.37
N LYS A 23 11.02 -7.03 16.45
CA LYS A 23 10.77 -6.94 15.00
C LYS A 23 9.27 -7.11 14.78
N GLY A 24 8.50 -6.11 15.19
CA GLY A 24 7.09 -5.99 14.88
C GLY A 24 6.94 -5.69 13.40
N LEU A 25 5.72 -5.88 12.89
CA LEU A 25 5.33 -5.55 11.52
C LEU A 25 5.79 -4.13 11.13
N ALA A 26 5.78 -3.19 12.08
CA ALA A 26 6.30 -1.83 11.89
C ALA A 26 7.78 -1.78 11.48
N GLY A 27 8.66 -2.59 12.08
CA GLY A 27 10.08 -2.67 11.70
C GLY A 27 10.29 -3.32 10.33
N PHE A 28 9.44 -4.30 9.99
CA PHE A 28 9.44 -4.95 8.68
C PHE A 28 8.96 -4.02 7.56
N LEU A 29 7.94 -3.19 7.83
CA LEU A 29 7.42 -2.18 6.91
C LEU A 29 8.34 -0.97 6.78
N LYS A 30 9.05 -0.57 7.84
CA LYS A 30 10.02 0.55 7.82
C LYS A 30 11.26 0.24 6.97
N GLY A 31 11.68 -1.02 6.90
CA GLY A 31 12.80 -1.47 6.08
C GLY A 31 12.46 -1.64 4.59
N LYS A 32 11.18 -1.82 4.25
CA LYS A 32 10.72 -1.91 2.86
C LYS A 32 10.14 -0.57 2.44
N LYS A 33 10.95 0.24 1.76
CA LYS A 33 10.42 1.39 1.01
C LYS A 33 9.42 0.84 0.00
N PHE A 34 8.13 0.97 0.27
CA PHE A 34 7.08 0.78 -0.73
C PHE A 34 7.22 1.92 -1.73
N THR A 35 8.20 1.80 -2.61
CA THR A 35 8.24 2.63 -3.82
C THR A 35 7.00 2.26 -4.61
N TYR A 36 6.09 3.20 -4.75
CA TYR A 36 4.91 3.05 -5.58
C TYR A 36 5.37 2.96 -7.03
N THR A 37 5.71 1.75 -7.47
CA THR A 37 6.15 1.52 -8.84
C THR A 37 4.96 1.81 -9.73
N LEU A 38 5.13 2.74 -10.68
CA LEU A 38 4.06 3.05 -11.62
C LEU A 38 3.65 1.74 -12.33
N PRO A 39 2.35 1.42 -12.37
CA PRO A 39 1.87 0.24 -13.07
C PRO A 39 2.32 0.31 -14.53
N GLY A 40 2.78 -0.81 -15.09
CA GLY A 40 3.24 -0.83 -16.48
C GLY A 40 2.10 -0.52 -17.47
N LYS A 41 2.43 -0.15 -18.72
CA LYS A 41 1.44 0.16 -19.78
C LYS A 41 0.30 -0.87 -19.90
N LYS A 42 0.61 -2.17 -19.81
CA LYS A 42 -0.40 -3.23 -19.87
C LYS A 42 -1.36 -3.20 -18.68
N GLN A 43 -0.84 -2.94 -17.47
CA GLN A 43 -1.66 -2.84 -16.26
C GLN A 43 -2.56 -1.61 -16.31
N ILE A 44 -2.02 -0.46 -16.74
CA ILE A 44 -2.81 0.78 -16.90
C ILE A 44 -4.00 0.56 -17.83
N ASN A 45 -3.81 -0.11 -18.98
CA ASN A 45 -4.91 -0.39 -19.89
C ASN A 45 -5.98 -1.30 -19.27
N ILE A 46 -5.58 -2.29 -18.47
CA ILE A 46 -6.50 -3.19 -17.78
C ILE A 46 -7.27 -2.43 -16.70
N PHE A 47 -6.59 -1.63 -15.88
CA PHE A 47 -7.24 -0.79 -14.87
C PHE A 47 -8.20 0.22 -15.53
N GLY A 48 -7.75 0.87 -16.61
CA GLY A 48 -8.58 1.80 -17.38
C GLY A 48 -9.81 1.13 -17.98
N SER A 49 -9.67 -0.05 -18.59
CA SER A 49 -10.81 -0.76 -19.18
C SER A 49 -11.80 -1.24 -18.13
N ILE A 50 -11.33 -1.69 -16.96
CA ILE A 50 -12.19 -2.07 -15.84
C ILE A 50 -12.97 -0.88 -15.34
N VAL A 51 -12.32 0.26 -15.10
CA VAL A 51 -12.98 1.49 -14.63
C VAL A 51 -14.04 1.94 -15.63
N ILE A 52 -13.71 2.00 -16.92
CA ILE A 52 -14.67 2.39 -17.96
C ILE A 52 -15.81 1.38 -18.05
N GLY A 53 -15.51 0.08 -18.06
CA GLY A 53 -16.51 -0.98 -18.16
C GLY A 53 -17.49 -0.97 -16.98
N LEU A 54 -17.00 -0.81 -15.75
CA LEU A 54 -17.84 -0.70 -14.55
C LEU A 54 -18.75 0.52 -14.61
N ASN A 55 -18.26 1.66 -15.09
CA ASN A 55 -19.08 2.86 -15.23
C ASN A 55 -20.17 2.69 -16.30
N ILE A 56 -19.85 2.07 -17.43
CA ILE A 56 -20.84 1.76 -18.47
C ILE A 56 -21.92 0.82 -17.92
N ILE A 57 -21.51 -0.25 -17.22
CA ILE A 57 -22.44 -1.20 -16.58
C ILE A 57 -23.34 -0.48 -15.57
N LEU A 58 -22.78 0.41 -14.75
CA LEU A 58 -23.56 1.20 -13.79
C LEU A 58 -24.65 2.00 -14.50
N VAL A 59 -24.31 2.72 -15.58
CA VAL A 59 -25.28 3.49 -16.35
C VAL A 59 -26.35 2.60 -16.96
N LEU A 60 -25.99 1.43 -17.50
CA LEU A 60 -26.95 0.48 -18.04
C LEU A 60 -27.91 -0.05 -16.96
N LEU A 61 -27.40 -0.37 -15.77
CA LEU A 61 -28.23 -0.81 -14.64
C LEU A 61 -29.20 0.30 -14.18
N VAL A 62 -28.75 1.56 -14.15
CA VAL A 62 -29.60 2.72 -13.83
C VAL A 62 -30.71 2.88 -14.86
N ILE A 63 -30.39 2.78 -16.16
CA ILE A 63 -31.41 2.85 -17.22
C ILE A 63 -32.39 1.68 -17.10
N LEU A 64 -31.89 0.47 -16.85
CA LEU A 64 -32.73 -0.72 -16.67
C LEU A 64 -33.67 -0.57 -15.47
N TYR A 65 -33.17 -0.02 -14.36
CA TYR A 65 -33.96 0.29 -13.17
C TYR A 65 -35.09 1.27 -13.47
N LEU A 66 -34.85 2.29 -14.28
CA LEU A 66 -35.88 3.28 -14.63
C LEU A 66 -36.88 2.78 -15.69
N LYS A 67 -36.47 1.84 -16.55
CA LYS A 67 -37.27 1.41 -17.72
C LYS A 67 -37.90 0.03 -17.58
N ASN A 68 -37.56 -0.74 -16.55
CA ASN A 68 -38.10 -2.08 -16.32
C ASN A 68 -38.61 -2.20 -14.88
N GLN A 69 -39.93 -2.31 -14.75
CA GLN A 69 -40.63 -2.42 -13.47
C GLN A 69 -40.23 -3.68 -12.68
N GLU A 70 -40.04 -4.83 -13.34
CA GLU A 70 -39.64 -6.06 -12.65
C GLU A 70 -38.24 -5.95 -12.08
N PHE A 71 -37.33 -5.30 -12.81
CA PHE A 71 -35.97 -5.07 -12.32
C PHE A 71 -35.94 -4.02 -11.20
N HIS A 72 -36.75 -2.97 -11.31
CA HIS A 72 -36.96 -2.02 -10.22
C HIS A 72 -37.41 -2.73 -8.94
N ASP A 73 -38.44 -3.57 -9.04
CA ASP A 73 -39.01 -4.29 -7.89
C ASP A 73 -38.05 -5.34 -7.35
N PHE A 74 -37.28 -6.02 -8.20
CA PHE A 74 -36.20 -6.91 -7.77
C PHE A 74 -35.15 -6.15 -6.93
N VAL A 75 -34.63 -5.03 -7.44
CA VAL A 75 -33.63 -4.23 -6.72
C VAL A 75 -34.20 -3.68 -5.41
N PHE A 76 -35.46 -3.23 -5.41
CA PHE A 76 -36.13 -2.71 -4.23
C PHE A 76 -36.38 -3.79 -3.17
N ASN A 77 -36.73 -5.01 -3.58
CA ASN A 77 -36.93 -6.13 -2.68
C ASN A 77 -35.62 -6.69 -2.12
N VAL A 78 -34.52 -6.65 -2.88
CA VAL A 78 -33.18 -7.01 -2.37
C VAL A 78 -32.65 -5.97 -1.39
N GLY A 79 -33.02 -4.69 -1.59
CA GLY A 79 -32.62 -3.59 -0.70
C GLY A 79 -33.41 -3.49 0.60
N ARG A 80 -34.49 -4.28 0.75
CA ARG A 80 -35.34 -4.33 1.94
C ARG A 80 -34.89 -5.41 2.91
#